data_AF-A0A9W5YBQ7-F1
#
_entry.id   AF-A0A9W5YBQ7-F1
#
_cell.length_a   1.000
_cell.length_b   1.000
_cell.length_c   1.000
_cell.angle_alpha   90.00
_cell.angle_beta   90.00
_cell.angle_gamma   90.00
#
_symmetry.space_group_name_H-M   'P 1'
#
loop_
_entity.id
_entity.type
_entity.pdbx_description
1 polymer ?
#
loop_
_entity_poly.entity_id
_entity_poly.type
_entity_poly.pdbx_seq_one_letter_code
_entity_poly.pdbx_strand_id
1 'polypeptide(L)'
;MTKLYEIREVLITLFKRYERYIVPITKFIVALLVFFKLNGFLNFAKVLNNPLVNILFAAIASVIPGNWLVLILIFVISTHLFYASLEALGIIFMLMIIIYLLFIRIFPKMGHFIIAVPLLFSLGIPYIIPIFAGLFVGPIAIVPVCIGVAVYYFSGHMATILSIKTGSYTDLPDIIMNMYKSIMDSLFNDKAMMLTIIIFIGVILITYFISRLEIDYVWYIAIVAGSITNMLGFTIGNIILKTDISILGVVLGSILAIIVVSACQFLKVCLHYTRAEKVQFEDDDYIYYVKAIPKIKIGKQVKKIKRINTVKK
;
A
#
# COMPACT_ATOMS: atom_id res chain seq x y z
N MET A 1 17.59 21.91 -13.56
CA MET A 1 17.87 20.54 -13.10
C MET A 1 18.52 20.49 -11.71
N THR A 2 19.55 21.29 -11.40
CA THR A 2 20.24 21.28 -10.09
C THR A 2 19.35 21.62 -8.89
N LYS A 3 18.46 22.63 -9.01
CA LYS A 3 17.55 23.04 -7.92
C LYS A 3 16.60 21.93 -7.43
N LEU A 4 16.08 21.07 -8.32
CA LEU A 4 15.15 19.99 -7.93
C LEU A 4 15.86 18.93 -7.06
N TYR A 5 17.10 18.62 -7.43
CA TYR A 5 17.95 17.70 -6.67
C TYR A 5 18.43 18.31 -5.34
N GLU A 6 18.70 19.63 -5.29
CA GLU A 6 18.98 20.34 -4.02
C GLU A 6 17.79 20.28 -3.07
N ILE A 7 16.59 20.59 -3.56
CA ILE A 7 15.35 20.52 -2.77
C ILE A 7 15.16 19.10 -2.21
N ARG A 8 15.39 18.08 -3.04
CA ARG A 8 15.32 16.69 -2.59
C ARG A 8 16.34 16.38 -1.48
N GLU A 9 17.60 16.77 -1.63
CA GLU A 9 18.62 16.53 -0.60
C GLU A 9 18.24 17.22 0.72
N VAL A 10 17.70 18.43 0.66
CA VAL A 10 17.17 19.15 1.82
C VAL A 10 16.02 18.37 2.46
N LEU A 11 15.06 17.90 1.66
CA LEU A 11 13.94 17.08 2.14
C LEU A 11 14.44 15.81 2.84
N ILE A 12 15.30 15.02 2.19
CA ILE A 12 15.84 13.77 2.76
C ILE A 12 16.59 14.05 4.07
N THR A 13 17.38 15.12 4.11
CA THR A 13 18.13 15.51 5.31
C THR A 13 17.20 15.92 6.44
N LEU A 14 16.12 16.64 6.13
CA LEU A 14 15.10 17.04 7.10
C LEU A 14 14.34 15.82 7.63
N PHE A 15 13.93 14.90 6.75
CA PHE A 15 13.28 13.64 7.12
C PHE A 15 14.17 12.81 8.06
N LYS A 16 15.47 12.64 7.73
CA LYS A 16 16.42 11.91 8.59
C LYS A 16 16.67 12.60 9.93
N ARG A 17 16.71 13.94 9.96
CA ARG A 17 16.92 14.70 11.20
C ARG A 17 15.74 14.54 12.16
N TYR A 18 14.52 14.54 11.65
CA TYR A 18 13.29 14.51 12.45
C TYR A 18 12.57 13.16 12.41
N GLU A 19 13.24 12.08 11.97
CA GLU A 19 12.65 10.75 11.79
C GLU A 19 11.92 10.27 13.06
N ARG A 20 12.52 10.51 14.23
CA ARG A 20 11.95 10.17 15.54
C ARG A 20 10.55 10.77 15.78
N TYR A 21 10.25 11.93 15.20
CA TYR A 21 8.95 12.59 15.31
C TYR A 21 8.05 12.32 14.10
N ILE A 22 8.61 12.30 12.89
CA ILE A 22 7.86 12.11 11.65
C ILE A 22 7.23 10.72 11.58
N VAL A 23 7.94 9.67 12.03
CA VAL A 23 7.41 8.30 11.95
C VAL A 23 6.17 8.09 12.84
N PRO A 24 6.16 8.49 14.13
CA PRO A 24 4.94 8.42 14.95
C PRO A 24 3.80 9.28 14.39
N ILE A 25 4.09 10.50 13.91
CA ILE A 25 3.06 11.40 13.36
C ILE A 25 2.40 10.81 12.12
N THR A 26 3.20 10.24 11.20
CA THR A 26 2.64 9.59 9.99
C THR A 26 1.81 8.36 10.34
N LYS A 27 2.26 7.53 11.29
CA LYS A 27 1.47 6.41 11.81
C LYS A 27 0.16 6.86 12.44
N PHE A 28 0.19 7.93 13.24
CA PHE A 28 -1.00 8.52 13.86
C PHE A 28 -2.02 8.93 12.79
N ILE A 29 -1.59 9.69 11.77
CA ILE A 29 -2.47 10.15 10.68
C ILE A 29 -3.08 8.96 9.92
N VAL A 30 -2.26 7.97 9.57
CA VAL A 30 -2.74 6.76 8.86
C VAL A 30 -3.73 5.98 9.72
N ALA A 31 -3.42 5.74 11.00
CA ALA A 31 -4.31 5.03 11.91
C ALA A 31 -5.64 5.77 12.09
N LEU A 32 -5.59 7.09 12.24
CA LEU A 32 -6.77 7.95 12.37
C LEU A 32 -7.69 7.85 11.15
N LEU A 33 -7.11 7.92 9.94
CA LEU A 33 -7.87 7.76 8.69
C LEU A 33 -8.52 6.39 8.60
N VAL A 34 -7.80 5.33 8.98
CA VAL A 34 -8.34 3.96 8.99
C VAL A 34 -9.51 3.86 9.96
N PHE A 35 -9.37 4.33 11.21
CA PHE A 35 -10.46 4.27 12.19
C PHE A 35 -11.68 5.08 11.76
N PHE A 36 -11.50 6.28 11.21
CA PHE A 36 -12.63 7.07 10.71
C PHE A 36 -13.36 6.37 9.56
N LYS A 37 -12.63 5.82 8.59
CA LYS A 37 -13.24 5.09 7.46
C LYS A 37 -13.96 3.82 7.92
N LEU A 38 -13.33 3.07 8.81
CA LEU A 38 -13.88 1.82 9.35
C LEU A 38 -15.14 2.07 10.18
N ASN A 39 -15.13 3.06 11.07
CA ASN A 39 -16.28 3.36 11.93
C ASN A 39 -17.41 4.02 11.13
N GLY A 40 -17.09 4.81 10.12
CA GLY A 40 -18.07 5.32 9.15
C GLY A 40 -18.75 4.20 8.36
N PHE A 41 -18.03 3.12 8.07
CA PHE A 41 -18.58 1.96 7.35
C PHE A 41 -19.44 1.05 8.26
N LEU A 42 -18.93 0.67 9.43
CA LEU A 42 -19.63 -0.29 10.31
C LEU A 42 -20.74 0.37 11.14
N ASN A 43 -20.50 1.55 11.73
CA ASN A 43 -21.46 2.36 12.46
C ASN A 43 -22.35 1.67 13.55
N PHE A 44 -22.08 0.41 13.93
CA PHE A 44 -22.90 -0.34 14.91
C PHE A 44 -22.65 0.07 16.37
N ALA A 45 -21.39 0.32 16.75
CA ALA A 45 -21.00 0.62 18.12
C ALA A 45 -20.89 2.14 18.34
N LYS A 46 -21.90 2.74 18.99
CA LYS A 46 -21.95 4.20 19.23
C LYS A 46 -20.72 4.74 19.98
N VAL A 47 -20.15 3.96 20.89
CA VAL A 47 -18.94 4.33 21.65
C VAL A 47 -17.73 4.51 20.74
N LEU A 48 -17.55 3.62 19.76
CA LEU A 48 -16.43 3.67 18.82
C LEU A 48 -16.62 4.76 17.76
N ASN A 49 -17.85 5.14 17.44
CA ASN A 49 -18.13 6.22 16.51
C ASN A 49 -17.77 7.61 17.07
N ASN A 50 -17.49 7.73 18.38
CA ASN A 50 -17.07 8.99 18.96
C ASN A 50 -15.69 9.40 18.41
N PRO A 51 -15.54 10.60 17.81
CA PRO A 51 -14.26 11.05 17.24
C PRO A 51 -13.12 11.06 18.27
N LEU A 52 -13.42 11.31 19.56
CA LEU A 52 -12.40 11.28 20.62
C LEU A 52 -11.83 9.88 20.83
N VAL A 53 -12.67 8.85 20.70
CA VAL A 53 -12.26 7.44 20.84
C VAL A 53 -11.36 7.05 19.66
N ASN A 54 -11.67 7.50 18.44
CA ASN A 54 -10.82 7.29 17.27
C ASN A 54 -9.45 7.96 17.42
N ILE A 55 -9.41 9.17 17.96
CA ILE A 55 -8.17 9.90 18.25
C ILE A 55 -7.33 9.14 19.28
N LEU A 56 -7.97 8.59 20.33
CA LEU A 56 -7.28 7.80 21.35
C LEU A 56 -6.67 6.52 20.77
N PHE A 57 -7.45 5.75 20.00
CA PHE A 57 -6.94 4.54 19.33
C PHE A 57 -5.82 4.86 18.33
N ALA A 58 -5.93 5.96 17.59
CA ALA A 58 -4.87 6.41 16.69
C ALA A 58 -3.59 6.80 17.45
N ALA A 59 -3.73 7.46 18.61
CA ALA A 59 -2.60 7.80 19.48
C ALA A 59 -1.88 6.55 19.98
N ILE A 60 -2.64 5.57 20.47
CA ILE A 60 -2.10 4.26 20.89
C ILE A 60 -1.41 3.57 19.71
N ALA A 61 -2.04 3.52 18.54
CA ALA A 61 -1.48 2.90 17.35
C ALA A 61 -0.18 3.58 16.84
N SER A 62 0.02 4.87 17.13
CA SER A 62 1.21 5.61 16.72
C SER A 62 2.49 5.16 17.42
N VAL A 63 2.36 4.69 18.68
CA VAL A 63 3.48 4.28 19.54
C VAL A 63 3.86 2.83 19.31
N ILE A 64 2.89 2.00 18.96
CA ILE A 64 3.06 0.54 18.85
C ILE A 64 3.70 0.15 17.50
N PRO A 65 4.40 -1.00 17.40
CA PRO A 65 4.86 -1.52 16.11
C PRO A 65 3.69 -1.79 15.15
N GLY A 66 3.89 -1.57 13.85
CA GLY A 66 2.81 -1.58 12.85
C GLY A 66 2.02 -2.89 12.77
N ASN A 67 2.62 -4.02 13.15
CA ASN A 67 1.97 -5.34 13.12
C ASN A 67 0.82 -5.45 14.12
N TRP A 68 0.96 -4.78 15.26
CA TRP A 68 -0.05 -4.77 16.31
C TRP A 68 -1.22 -3.84 15.98
N LEU A 69 -1.06 -2.93 15.00
CA LEU A 69 -2.18 -2.11 14.51
C LEU A 69 -3.30 -3.02 14.01
N VAL A 70 -2.96 -4.14 13.35
CA VAL A 70 -3.97 -5.09 12.88
C VAL A 70 -4.71 -5.76 14.04
N LEU A 71 -4.05 -6.05 15.16
CA LEU A 71 -4.75 -6.57 16.36
C LEU A 71 -5.77 -5.55 16.90
N ILE A 72 -5.40 -4.27 16.93
CA ILE A 72 -6.32 -3.21 17.33
C ILE A 72 -7.50 -3.13 16.35
N LEU A 73 -7.26 -3.26 15.04
CA LEU A 73 -8.34 -3.30 14.06
C LEU A 73 -9.26 -4.52 14.24
N ILE A 74 -8.70 -5.70 14.51
CA ILE A 74 -9.49 -6.90 14.84
C ILE A 74 -10.38 -6.62 16.04
N PHE A 75 -9.82 -6.06 17.12
CA PHE A 75 -10.59 -5.70 18.31
C PHE A 75 -11.72 -4.71 18.02
N VAL A 76 -11.45 -3.66 17.24
CA VAL A 76 -12.46 -2.65 16.86
C VAL A 76 -13.56 -3.27 16.00
N ILE A 77 -13.21 -4.06 14.98
CA ILE A 77 -14.19 -4.75 14.12
C ILE A 77 -15.03 -5.73 14.93
N SER A 78 -14.40 -6.55 15.79
CA SER A 78 -15.11 -7.46 16.69
C SER A 78 -16.08 -6.74 17.61
N THR A 79 -15.70 -5.57 18.12
CA THR A 79 -16.60 -4.75 18.95
C THR A 79 -17.80 -4.28 18.14
N HIS A 80 -17.62 -3.81 16.91
CA HIS A 80 -18.74 -3.45 16.02
C HIS A 80 -19.65 -4.65 15.74
N LEU A 81 -19.07 -5.82 15.46
CA LEU A 81 -19.82 -7.05 15.21
C LEU A 81 -20.58 -7.53 16.44
N PHE A 82 -20.02 -7.36 17.65
CA PHE A 82 -20.71 -7.70 18.90
C PHE A 82 -22.03 -6.94 19.06
N TYR A 83 -22.06 -5.65 18.72
CA TYR A 83 -23.31 -4.85 18.71
C TYR A 83 -24.21 -5.17 17.51
N ALA A 84 -23.68 -5.81 16.46
CA ALA A 84 -24.44 -6.21 15.29
C ALA A 84 -25.03 -7.62 15.46
N SER A 85 -24.24 -8.68 15.32
CA SER A 85 -24.64 -10.09 15.38
C SER A 85 -23.56 -10.91 16.10
N LEU A 86 -23.97 -11.69 17.10
CA LEU A 86 -23.08 -12.56 17.85
C LEU A 86 -22.57 -13.73 16.98
N GLU A 87 -23.42 -14.20 16.06
CA GLU A 87 -23.11 -15.27 15.11
C GLU A 87 -22.04 -14.81 14.11
N ALA A 88 -22.23 -13.63 13.52
CA ALA A 88 -21.27 -13.01 12.60
C ALA A 88 -19.92 -12.76 13.29
N LEU A 89 -19.95 -12.31 14.55
CA LEU A 89 -18.75 -12.10 15.35
C LEU A 89 -17.91 -13.37 15.41
N GLY A 90 -18.51 -14.52 15.76
CA GLY A 90 -17.77 -15.78 15.88
C GLY A 90 -17.05 -16.17 14.60
N ILE A 91 -17.76 -16.17 13.47
CA ILE A 91 -17.21 -16.61 12.18
C ILE A 91 -16.15 -15.63 11.66
N ILE A 92 -16.46 -14.33 11.65
CA ILE A 92 -15.55 -13.31 11.10
C ILE A 92 -14.33 -13.13 11.99
N PHE A 93 -14.47 -13.20 13.32
CA PHE A 93 -13.34 -13.14 14.24
C PHE A 93 -12.38 -14.31 14.02
N MET A 94 -12.90 -15.53 13.86
CA MET A 94 -12.06 -16.69 13.55
C MET A 94 -11.29 -16.48 12.25
N LEU A 95 -11.97 -16.01 11.19
CA LEU A 95 -11.33 -15.70 9.90
C LEU A 95 -10.21 -14.66 10.06
N MET A 96 -10.46 -13.57 10.79
CA MET A 96 -9.49 -12.52 11.03
C MET A 96 -8.27 -13.01 11.84
N ILE A 97 -8.47 -13.86 12.85
CA ILE A 97 -7.38 -14.47 13.61
C ILE A 97 -6.54 -15.38 12.73
N ILE A 98 -7.15 -16.20 11.87
CA ILE A 98 -6.44 -17.06 10.94
C ILE A 98 -5.54 -16.22 10.02
N ILE A 99 -6.07 -15.13 9.45
CA ILE A 99 -5.28 -14.20 8.63
C ILE A 99 -4.12 -13.59 9.43
N TYR A 100 -4.37 -13.19 10.68
CA TYR A 100 -3.33 -12.64 11.54
C TYR A 100 -2.20 -13.64 11.85
N LEU A 101 -2.55 -14.88 12.22
CA LEU A 101 -1.60 -15.93 12.58
C LEU A 101 -0.80 -16.41 11.37
N LEU A 102 -1.46 -16.62 10.23
CA LEU A 102 -0.79 -17.11 9.02
C LEU A 102 0.10 -16.06 8.38
N PHE A 103 -0.31 -14.78 8.37
CA PHE A 103 0.39 -13.79 7.58
C PHE A 103 1.22 -12.82 8.41
N ILE A 104 0.61 -12.14 9.39
CA ILE A 104 1.28 -11.03 10.08
C ILE A 104 2.37 -11.54 11.04
N ARG A 105 2.15 -12.72 11.63
CA ARG A 105 3.17 -13.36 12.48
C ARG A 105 4.36 -13.87 11.67
N ILE A 106 4.13 -14.36 10.44
CA ILE A 106 5.17 -14.95 9.57
C ILE A 106 5.92 -13.86 8.77
N PHE A 107 5.21 -12.84 8.28
CA PHE A 107 5.76 -11.73 7.49
C PHE A 107 5.52 -10.37 8.15
N PRO A 108 6.11 -10.12 9.33
CA PRO A 108 5.86 -8.91 10.11
C PRO A 108 6.13 -7.62 9.32
N LYS A 109 7.18 -7.59 8.50
CA LYS A 109 7.55 -6.40 7.72
C LYS A 109 6.55 -6.03 6.60
N MET A 110 5.63 -6.95 6.27
CA MET A 110 4.70 -6.83 5.14
C MET A 110 3.26 -6.51 5.58
N GLY A 111 2.99 -6.50 6.90
CA GLY A 111 1.66 -6.25 7.45
C GLY A 111 1.07 -4.88 7.08
N HIS A 112 1.92 -3.92 6.71
CA HIS A 112 1.49 -2.60 6.25
C HIS A 112 0.60 -2.64 5.00
N PHE A 113 0.81 -3.60 4.09
CA PHE A 113 -0.01 -3.73 2.88
C PHE A 113 -1.44 -4.17 3.20
N ILE A 114 -1.64 -5.02 4.21
CA ILE A 114 -2.98 -5.49 4.61
C ILE A 114 -3.86 -4.30 5.05
N ILE A 115 -3.25 -3.27 5.64
CA ILE A 115 -3.96 -2.05 6.06
C ILE A 115 -4.03 -1.02 4.93
N ALA A 116 -2.93 -0.82 4.21
CA ALA A 116 -2.83 0.18 3.16
C ALA A 116 -3.75 -0.12 1.97
N VAL A 117 -3.99 -1.40 1.67
CA VAL A 117 -4.82 -1.81 0.54
C VAL A 117 -6.28 -1.35 0.72
N PRO A 118 -7.03 -1.81 1.74
CA PRO A 118 -8.40 -1.32 1.96
C PRO A 118 -8.49 0.20 2.10
N LEU A 119 -7.50 0.84 2.72
CA LEU A 119 -7.48 2.29 2.88
C LEU A 119 -7.43 2.99 1.51
N LEU A 120 -6.51 2.61 0.62
CA LEU A 120 -6.38 3.24 -0.70
C LEU A 120 -7.58 2.96 -1.61
N PHE A 121 -8.20 1.78 -1.49
CA PHE A 121 -9.49 1.51 -2.12
C PHE A 121 -10.58 2.47 -1.62
N SER A 122 -10.68 2.69 -0.30
CA SER A 122 -11.66 3.64 0.29
C SER A 122 -11.42 5.12 -0.06
N LEU A 123 -10.23 5.44 -0.58
CA LEU A 123 -9.83 6.74 -1.08
C LEU A 123 -9.94 6.84 -2.61
N GLY A 124 -10.35 5.77 -3.31
CA GLY A 124 -10.53 5.74 -4.76
C GLY A 124 -9.22 5.66 -5.57
N ILE A 125 -8.10 5.30 -4.93
CA ILE A 125 -6.77 5.25 -5.56
C ILE A 125 -6.01 3.92 -5.31
N PRO A 126 -6.65 2.75 -5.49
CA PRO A 126 -6.03 1.46 -5.18
C PRO A 126 -4.89 1.07 -6.14
N TYR A 127 -4.87 1.62 -7.35
CA TYR A 127 -3.93 1.24 -8.41
C TYR A 127 -2.45 1.60 -8.12
N ILE A 128 -2.21 2.43 -7.09
CA ILE A 128 -0.87 2.73 -6.58
C ILE A 128 -0.19 1.47 -6.04
N ILE A 129 -0.98 0.62 -5.39
CA ILE A 129 -0.48 -0.52 -4.60
C ILE A 129 0.33 -1.50 -5.44
N PRO A 130 -0.21 -2.10 -6.52
CA PRO A 130 0.52 -3.14 -7.25
C PRO A 130 1.80 -2.62 -7.89
N ILE A 131 1.79 -1.36 -8.37
CA ILE A 131 2.96 -0.72 -8.97
C ILE A 131 4.03 -0.46 -7.91
N PHE A 132 3.63 0.10 -6.75
CA PHE A 132 4.54 0.33 -5.63
C PHE A 132 5.13 -0.98 -5.10
N ALA A 133 4.28 -2.00 -4.91
CA ALA A 133 4.67 -3.30 -4.40
C ALA A 133 5.68 -3.99 -5.33
N GLY A 134 5.41 -4.05 -6.64
CA GLY A 134 6.33 -4.68 -7.59
C GLY A 134 7.67 -3.95 -7.72
N LEU A 135 7.68 -2.62 -7.67
CA LEU A 135 8.90 -1.83 -7.81
C LEU A 135 9.80 -1.86 -6.55
N PHE A 136 9.21 -1.73 -5.36
CA PHE A 136 9.99 -1.51 -4.14
C PHE A 136 10.18 -2.75 -3.27
N VAL A 137 9.27 -3.73 -3.37
CA VAL A 137 9.21 -4.87 -2.46
C VAL A 137 9.41 -6.19 -3.21
N GLY A 138 8.81 -6.32 -4.40
CA GLY A 138 8.89 -7.50 -5.26
C GLY A 138 7.78 -8.53 -5.01
N PRO A 139 7.90 -9.74 -5.60
CA PRO A 139 6.80 -10.72 -5.68
C PRO A 139 6.30 -11.23 -4.32
N ILE A 140 7.12 -11.13 -3.27
CA ILE A 140 6.74 -11.50 -1.89
C ILE A 140 5.54 -10.64 -1.40
N ALA A 141 5.33 -9.47 -1.99
CA ALA A 141 4.20 -8.59 -1.68
C ALA A 141 2.85 -9.04 -2.31
N ILE A 142 2.83 -10.07 -3.16
CA ILE A 142 1.59 -10.55 -3.78
C ILE A 142 0.58 -11.00 -2.72
N VAL A 143 1.01 -11.90 -1.83
CA VAL A 143 0.13 -12.48 -0.79
C VAL A 143 -0.54 -11.41 0.10
N PRO A 144 0.18 -10.45 0.72
CA PRO A 144 -0.47 -9.44 1.55
C PRO A 144 -1.38 -8.50 0.76
N VAL A 145 -1.04 -8.21 -0.50
CA VAL A 145 -1.88 -7.38 -1.37
C VAL A 145 -3.19 -8.11 -1.68
N CYS A 146 -3.15 -9.39 -2.03
CA CYS A 146 -4.35 -10.20 -2.26
C CYS A 146 -5.24 -10.28 -1.02
N ILE A 147 -4.65 -10.50 0.16
CA ILE A 147 -5.38 -10.49 1.43
C ILE A 147 -6.03 -9.12 1.66
N GLY A 148 -5.31 -8.03 1.44
CA GLY A 148 -5.85 -6.68 1.57
C GLY A 148 -7.02 -6.40 0.61
N VAL A 149 -6.93 -6.87 -0.64
CA VAL A 149 -8.02 -6.77 -1.62
C VAL A 149 -9.23 -7.56 -1.14
N ALA A 150 -9.03 -8.80 -0.69
CA ALA A 150 -10.10 -9.64 -0.17
C ALA A 150 -10.79 -8.98 1.04
N VAL A 151 -10.03 -8.41 1.97
CA VAL A 151 -10.58 -7.68 3.13
C VAL A 151 -11.46 -6.50 2.68
N TYR A 152 -11.04 -5.74 1.67
CA TYR A 152 -11.83 -4.62 1.15
C TYR A 152 -13.15 -5.08 0.51
N TYR A 153 -13.11 -6.03 -0.42
CA TYR A 153 -14.33 -6.52 -1.08
C TYR A 153 -15.26 -7.24 -0.10
N PHE A 154 -14.70 -8.03 0.82
CA PHE A 154 -15.45 -8.68 1.89
C PHE A 154 -16.15 -7.65 2.79
N SER A 155 -15.50 -6.52 3.09
CA SER A 155 -16.13 -5.44 3.85
C SER A 155 -17.42 -4.96 3.18
N GLY A 156 -17.46 -4.81 1.86
CA GLY A 156 -18.66 -4.39 1.12
C GLY A 156 -19.86 -5.32 1.28
N HIS A 157 -19.63 -6.62 1.55
CA HIS A 157 -20.66 -7.63 1.76
C HIS A 157 -21.16 -7.72 3.22
N MET A 158 -20.55 -6.96 4.14
CA MET A 158 -20.90 -7.01 5.57
C MET A 158 -22.34 -6.64 5.85
N ALA A 159 -22.91 -5.66 5.15
CA ALA A 159 -24.30 -5.29 5.36
C ALA A 159 -25.25 -6.46 5.06
N THR A 160 -25.01 -7.18 3.96
CA THR A 160 -25.80 -8.36 3.55
C THR A 160 -25.64 -9.48 4.57
N ILE A 161 -24.41 -9.81 4.98
CA ILE A 161 -24.14 -10.87 5.96
C ILE A 161 -24.80 -10.56 7.31
N LEU A 162 -24.74 -9.30 7.75
CA LEU A 162 -25.33 -8.85 9.01
C LEU A 162 -26.86 -8.72 8.96
N SER A 163 -27.47 -8.71 7.77
CA SER A 163 -28.93 -8.71 7.61
C SER A 163 -29.55 -10.10 7.78
N ILE A 164 -28.73 -11.16 7.74
CA ILE A 164 -29.13 -12.54 8.02
C ILE A 164 -29.27 -12.69 9.54
N LYS A 165 -30.31 -12.10 10.11
CA LYS A 165 -30.69 -12.21 11.53
C LYS A 165 -32.15 -12.58 11.64
N THR A 166 -32.51 -13.52 12.52
CA THR A 166 -33.91 -13.77 12.91
C THR A 166 -34.04 -13.95 14.42
N GLY A 167 -35.23 -13.61 14.94
CA GLY A 167 -35.51 -13.48 16.37
C GLY A 167 -35.90 -14.76 17.10
N SER A 168 -35.58 -15.95 16.59
CA SER A 168 -35.94 -17.23 17.22
C SER A 168 -34.77 -18.22 17.25
N TYR A 169 -34.56 -18.87 18.40
CA TYR A 169 -33.44 -19.79 18.66
C TYR A 169 -33.58 -21.14 17.92
N THR A 170 -34.74 -21.46 17.36
CA THR A 170 -35.02 -22.73 16.67
C THR A 170 -34.33 -22.87 15.31
N ASP A 171 -34.00 -21.74 14.67
CA ASP A 171 -33.52 -21.72 13.28
C ASP A 171 -31.99 -21.51 13.22
N LEU A 172 -31.31 -21.56 14.37
CA LEU A 172 -29.89 -21.25 14.53
C LEU A 172 -28.97 -22.07 13.60
N PRO A 173 -29.15 -23.40 13.41
CA PRO A 173 -28.32 -24.17 12.50
C PRO A 173 -28.41 -23.72 11.03
N ASP A 174 -29.63 -23.40 10.58
CA ASP A 174 -29.88 -22.95 9.20
C ASP A 174 -29.33 -21.54 8.95
N ILE A 175 -29.41 -20.66 9.96
CA ILE A 175 -28.82 -19.31 9.92
C ILE A 175 -27.30 -19.40 9.77
N ILE A 176 -26.63 -20.19 10.62
CA ILE A 176 -25.17 -20.37 10.56
C ILE A 176 -24.76 -20.92 9.19
N MET A 177 -25.52 -21.88 8.66
CA MET A 177 -25.29 -22.44 7.33
C MET A 177 -25.43 -21.38 6.23
N ASN A 178 -26.46 -20.54 6.28
CA ASN A 178 -26.69 -19.48 5.30
C ASN A 178 -25.64 -18.36 5.39
N MET A 179 -25.24 -17.96 6.60
CA MET A 179 -24.13 -17.01 6.80
C MET A 179 -22.81 -17.57 6.28
N TYR A 180 -22.52 -18.84 6.57
CA TYR A 180 -21.33 -19.51 6.05
C TYR A 180 -21.34 -19.52 4.51
N LYS A 181 -22.46 -19.90 3.89
CA LYS A 181 -22.62 -19.87 2.43
C LYS A 181 -22.39 -18.46 1.88
N SER A 182 -22.99 -17.44 2.49
CA SER A 182 -22.82 -16.04 2.05
C SER A 182 -21.38 -15.55 2.18
N ILE A 183 -20.68 -15.92 3.25
CA ILE A 183 -19.25 -15.61 3.45
C ILE A 183 -18.41 -16.31 2.39
N MET A 184 -18.65 -17.60 2.13
CA MET A 184 -17.92 -18.34 1.09
C MET A 184 -18.19 -17.78 -0.30
N ASP A 185 -19.44 -17.45 -0.61
CA ASP A 185 -19.82 -16.85 -1.89
C ASP A 185 -19.14 -15.49 -2.08
N SER A 186 -19.11 -14.66 -1.02
CA SER A 186 -18.42 -13.36 -1.04
C SER A 186 -16.91 -13.48 -1.21
N LEU A 187 -16.29 -14.55 -0.68
CA LEU A 187 -14.83 -14.75 -0.75
C LEU A 187 -14.36 -15.41 -2.04
N PHE A 188 -15.20 -16.17 -2.73
CA PHE A 188 -14.76 -16.96 -3.90
C PHE A 188 -15.50 -16.64 -5.20
N ASN A 189 -16.72 -16.10 -5.14
CA ASN A 189 -17.55 -15.86 -6.31
C ASN A 189 -17.72 -14.37 -6.65
N ASP A 190 -17.12 -13.46 -5.87
CA ASP A 190 -17.04 -12.05 -6.24
C ASP A 190 -16.11 -11.86 -7.46
N LYS A 191 -16.72 -11.65 -8.62
CA LYS A 191 -16.03 -11.43 -9.90
C LYS A 191 -15.14 -10.19 -9.88
N ALA A 192 -15.56 -9.11 -9.22
CA ALA A 192 -14.80 -7.87 -9.17
C ALA A 192 -13.56 -8.02 -8.28
N MET A 193 -13.70 -8.74 -7.17
CA MET A 193 -12.58 -9.11 -6.30
C MET A 193 -11.58 -10.03 -7.02
N MET A 194 -12.05 -11.09 -7.69
CA MET A 194 -11.17 -11.97 -8.45
C MET A 194 -10.43 -11.23 -9.56
N LEU A 195 -11.13 -10.36 -10.28
CA LEU A 195 -10.53 -9.53 -11.33
C LEU A 195 -9.42 -8.62 -10.78
N THR A 196 -9.70 -7.91 -9.69
CA THR A 196 -8.70 -7.04 -9.06
C THR A 196 -7.47 -7.80 -8.60
N ILE A 197 -7.65 -8.98 -7.99
CA ILE A 197 -6.54 -9.85 -7.56
C ILE A 197 -5.67 -10.24 -8.75
N ILE A 198 -6.28 -10.76 -9.82
CA ILE A 198 -5.53 -11.22 -11.01
C ILE A 198 -4.74 -10.08 -11.65
N ILE A 199 -5.36 -8.90 -11.81
CA ILE A 199 -4.68 -7.74 -12.40
C ILE A 199 -3.55 -7.26 -11.50
N PHE A 200 -3.76 -7.18 -10.18
CA PHE A 200 -2.74 -6.72 -9.25
C PHE A 200 -1.53 -7.65 -9.24
N ILE A 201 -1.75 -8.96 -9.29
CA ILE A 201 -0.66 -9.94 -9.46
C ILE A 201 0.11 -9.68 -10.75
N GLY A 202 -0.60 -9.56 -11.89
CA GLY A 202 0.02 -9.30 -13.19
C GLY A 202 0.86 -8.02 -13.19
N VAL A 203 0.33 -6.94 -12.62
CA VAL A 203 1.02 -5.65 -12.52
C VAL A 203 2.24 -5.73 -11.60
N ILE A 204 2.14 -6.39 -10.45
CA ILE A 204 3.28 -6.60 -9.55
C ILE A 204 4.40 -7.35 -10.28
N LEU A 205 4.07 -8.41 -11.01
CA LEU A 205 5.05 -9.19 -11.75
C LEU A 205 5.68 -8.38 -12.89
N ILE A 206 4.87 -7.72 -13.72
CA ILE A 206 5.35 -6.91 -14.84
C ILE A 206 6.27 -5.78 -14.34
N THR A 207 5.83 -5.03 -13.34
CA THR A 207 6.63 -3.94 -12.77
C THR A 207 7.92 -4.46 -12.15
N TYR A 208 7.86 -5.59 -11.45
CA TYR A 208 9.05 -6.24 -10.89
C TYR A 208 10.04 -6.66 -11.99
N PHE A 209 9.62 -7.43 -12.99
CA PHE A 209 10.52 -7.91 -14.04
C PHE A 209 11.10 -6.77 -14.88
N ILE A 210 10.27 -5.80 -15.29
CA ILE A 210 10.77 -4.65 -16.05
C ILE A 210 11.79 -3.88 -15.22
N SER A 211 11.56 -3.66 -13.92
CA SER A 211 12.48 -2.92 -13.04
C SER A 211 13.87 -3.54 -12.88
N ARG A 212 14.08 -4.77 -13.36
CA ARG A 212 15.33 -5.53 -13.31
C ARG A 212 16.06 -5.59 -14.65
N LEU A 213 15.50 -5.01 -15.70
CA LEU A 213 16.17 -4.91 -17.00
C LEU A 213 17.33 -3.91 -16.93
N GLU A 214 18.39 -4.18 -17.70
CA GLU A 214 19.60 -3.34 -17.76
C GLU A 214 19.44 -2.13 -18.71
N ILE A 215 18.34 -1.40 -18.56
CA ILE A 215 17.97 -0.26 -19.41
C ILE A 215 18.11 1.05 -18.61
N ASP A 216 18.47 2.14 -19.28
CA ASP A 216 18.47 3.46 -18.64
C ASP A 216 17.05 3.89 -18.30
N TYR A 217 16.86 4.54 -17.14
CA TYR A 217 15.55 4.92 -16.61
C TYR A 217 14.56 3.76 -16.38
N VAL A 218 15.04 2.51 -16.29
CA VAL A 218 14.20 1.31 -16.21
C VAL A 218 13.09 1.37 -15.15
N TRP A 219 13.34 1.99 -13.99
CA TRP A 219 12.33 2.10 -12.94
C TRP A 219 11.14 2.98 -13.33
N TYR A 220 11.37 4.05 -14.10
CA TYR A 220 10.27 4.89 -14.60
C TYR A 220 9.51 4.19 -15.72
N ILE A 221 10.23 3.45 -16.58
CA ILE A 221 9.61 2.59 -17.61
C ILE A 221 8.72 1.53 -16.94
N ALA A 222 9.19 0.90 -15.85
CA ALA A 222 8.42 -0.06 -15.09
C ALA A 222 7.13 0.56 -14.52
N ILE A 223 7.19 1.77 -13.96
CA ILE A 223 6.00 2.49 -13.45
C ILE A 223 4.96 2.69 -14.56
N VAL A 224 5.40 3.21 -15.71
CA VAL A 224 4.50 3.46 -16.85
C VAL A 224 3.91 2.16 -17.38
N ALA A 225 4.73 1.13 -17.56
CA ALA A 225 4.27 -0.18 -18.00
C ALA A 225 3.23 -0.78 -17.05
N GLY A 226 3.48 -0.74 -15.73
CA GLY A 226 2.53 -1.20 -14.72
C GLY A 226 1.20 -0.43 -14.75
N SER A 227 1.24 0.88 -14.94
CA SER A 227 0.02 1.70 -15.08
C SER A 227 -0.75 1.37 -16.34
N ILE A 228 -0.09 1.15 -17.48
CA ILE A 228 -0.75 0.72 -18.72
C ILE A 228 -1.40 -0.65 -18.52
N THR A 229 -0.70 -1.59 -17.89
CA THR A 229 -1.27 -2.91 -17.54
C THR A 229 -2.49 -2.79 -16.63
N ASN A 230 -2.46 -1.92 -15.62
CA ASN A 230 -3.64 -1.64 -14.79
C ASN A 230 -4.80 -1.14 -15.66
N MET A 231 -4.59 -0.09 -16.46
CA MET A 231 -5.65 0.52 -17.26
C MET A 231 -6.26 -0.47 -18.25
N LEU A 232 -5.43 -1.17 -19.02
CA LEU A 232 -5.90 -2.15 -20.01
C LEU A 232 -6.52 -3.37 -19.33
N GLY A 233 -5.88 -3.91 -18.30
CA GLY A 233 -6.35 -5.08 -17.57
C GLY A 233 -7.73 -4.87 -16.98
N PHE A 234 -7.95 -3.74 -16.30
CA PHE A 234 -9.26 -3.41 -15.76
C PHE A 234 -10.28 -3.12 -16.85
N THR A 235 -9.92 -2.40 -17.91
CA THR A 235 -10.87 -2.10 -18.99
C THR A 235 -11.34 -3.38 -19.69
N ILE A 236 -10.40 -4.24 -20.09
CA ILE A 236 -10.69 -5.51 -20.78
C ILE A 236 -11.44 -6.46 -19.82
N GLY A 237 -10.93 -6.62 -18.60
CA GLY A 237 -11.54 -7.50 -17.61
C GLY A 237 -12.95 -7.09 -17.21
N ASN A 238 -13.20 -5.78 -17.10
CA ASN A 238 -14.51 -5.25 -16.76
C ASN A 238 -15.55 -5.56 -17.85
N ILE A 239 -15.15 -5.54 -19.12
CA ILE A 239 -16.01 -5.92 -20.26
C ILE A 239 -16.27 -7.43 -20.26
N ILE A 240 -15.23 -8.26 -20.10
CA ILE A 240 -15.35 -9.72 -20.17
C ILE A 240 -16.19 -10.27 -19.02
N LEU A 241 -15.90 -9.83 -17.79
CA LEU A 241 -16.56 -10.33 -16.58
C LEU A 241 -17.88 -9.61 -16.26
N LYS A 242 -18.20 -8.56 -17.02
CA LYS A 242 -19.38 -7.70 -16.84
C LYS A 242 -19.46 -7.18 -15.40
N THR A 243 -18.37 -6.60 -14.91
CA THR A 243 -18.31 -5.98 -13.58
C THR A 243 -18.65 -4.49 -13.66
N ASP A 244 -19.06 -3.90 -12.54
CA ASP A 244 -19.44 -2.48 -12.46
C ASP A 244 -18.28 -1.59 -11.98
N ILE A 245 -17.04 -1.91 -12.37
CA ILE A 245 -15.88 -1.09 -11.99
C ILE A 245 -15.84 0.15 -12.88
N SER A 246 -15.79 1.33 -12.25
CA SER A 246 -15.76 2.61 -12.99
C SER A 246 -14.48 2.74 -13.82
N ILE A 247 -14.58 2.75 -15.15
CA ILE A 247 -13.44 2.93 -16.06
C ILE A 247 -12.77 4.29 -15.84
N LEU A 248 -13.55 5.35 -15.63
CA LEU A 248 -13.02 6.68 -15.33
C LEU A 248 -12.15 6.68 -14.06
N GLY A 249 -12.61 5.98 -13.00
CA GLY A 249 -11.85 5.82 -11.77
C GLY A 249 -10.54 5.07 -11.98
N VAL A 250 -10.54 4.03 -12.82
CA VAL A 250 -9.32 3.30 -13.22
C VAL A 250 -8.32 4.23 -13.89
N VAL A 251 -8.77 5.05 -14.84
CA VAL A 251 -7.90 5.98 -15.59
C VAL A 251 -7.30 7.02 -14.66
N LEU A 252 -8.13 7.74 -13.91
CA LEU A 252 -7.67 8.81 -13.01
C LEU A 252 -6.78 8.26 -11.90
N GLY A 253 -7.16 7.12 -11.30
CA GLY A 253 -6.37 6.48 -10.26
C GLY A 253 -5.02 5.95 -10.77
N SER A 254 -4.95 5.48 -12.02
CA SER A 254 -3.70 5.05 -12.65
C SER A 254 -2.76 6.21 -12.96
N ILE A 255 -3.29 7.36 -13.40
CA ILE A 255 -2.50 8.59 -13.60
C ILE A 255 -1.92 9.07 -12.27
N LEU A 256 -2.74 9.08 -11.22
CA LEU A 256 -2.30 9.46 -9.88
C LEU A 256 -1.23 8.48 -9.35
N ALA A 257 -1.35 7.18 -9.65
CA ALA A 257 -0.33 6.19 -9.34
C ALA A 257 1.02 6.47 -10.02
N ILE A 258 1.04 6.87 -11.29
CA ILE A 258 2.28 7.27 -11.97
C ILE A 258 2.96 8.40 -11.20
N ILE A 259 2.19 9.44 -10.83
CA ILE A 259 2.72 10.63 -10.15
C ILE A 259 3.29 10.25 -8.77
N VAL A 260 2.51 9.53 -7.95
CA VAL A 260 2.90 9.18 -6.58
C VAL A 260 4.10 8.22 -6.58
N VAL A 261 4.06 7.15 -7.36
CA VAL A 261 5.15 6.15 -7.38
C VAL A 261 6.41 6.75 -8.00
N SER A 262 6.29 7.60 -9.01
CA SER A 262 7.45 8.33 -9.57
C SER A 262 8.06 9.30 -8.56
N ALA A 263 7.24 9.99 -7.77
CA ALA A 263 7.74 10.84 -6.68
C ALA A 263 8.47 10.01 -5.61
N CYS A 264 7.92 8.86 -5.21
CA CYS A 264 8.60 7.93 -4.31
C CYS A 264 9.94 7.43 -4.88
N GLN A 265 9.96 7.04 -6.15
CA GLN A 265 11.16 6.58 -6.84
C GLN A 265 12.21 7.70 -6.94
N PHE A 266 11.76 8.91 -7.26
CA PHE A 266 12.59 10.11 -7.27
C PHE A 266 13.16 10.39 -5.89
N LEU A 267 12.44 10.18 -4.78
CA LEU A 267 13.01 10.37 -3.44
C LEU A 267 14.02 9.27 -3.07
N LYS A 268 13.83 8.04 -3.55
CA LYS A 268 14.70 6.88 -3.24
C LYS A 268 16.03 6.91 -3.98
N VAL A 269 16.06 7.16 -5.30
CA VAL A 269 17.26 6.97 -6.14
C VAL A 269 17.65 8.23 -6.93
N CYS A 270 18.94 8.59 -6.95
CA CYS A 270 19.47 9.79 -7.62
C CYS A 270 20.62 9.39 -8.57
N LEU A 271 20.31 9.13 -9.84
CA LEU A 271 21.29 8.73 -10.86
C LEU A 271 21.34 9.74 -12.02
N HIS A 272 22.55 10.02 -12.51
CA HIS A 272 22.79 10.82 -13.72
C HIS A 272 23.00 9.91 -14.93
N TYR A 273 21.93 9.50 -15.60
CA TYR A 273 22.04 8.64 -16.79
C TYR A 273 22.69 9.34 -17.99
N THR A 274 22.57 10.67 -18.12
CA THR A 274 23.21 11.44 -19.21
C THR A 274 24.74 11.35 -19.18
N ARG A 275 25.35 11.04 -18.03
CA ARG A 275 26.79 10.87 -17.86
C ARG A 275 27.14 9.40 -17.55
N ALA A 276 26.34 8.46 -18.07
CA ALA A 276 26.68 7.04 -17.96
C ALA A 276 27.90 6.76 -18.85
N GLU A 277 28.95 6.23 -18.24
CA GLU A 277 30.21 5.91 -18.91
C GLU A 277 30.34 4.37 -18.97
N LYS A 278 30.72 3.82 -20.12
CA LYS A 278 31.08 2.41 -20.26
C LYS A 278 32.60 2.31 -20.17
N VAL A 279 33.09 1.59 -19.18
CA VAL A 279 34.52 1.38 -18.96
C VAL A 279 34.84 -0.10 -19.14
N GLN A 280 35.95 -0.37 -19.81
CA GLN A 280 36.50 -1.71 -19.99
C GLN A 280 37.70 -1.84 -19.05
N PHE A 281 37.74 -2.92 -18.29
CA PHE A 281 38.90 -3.30 -17.48
C PHE A 281 39.40 -4.63 -18.01
N GLU A 282 40.70 -4.72 -18.23
CA GLU A 282 41.37 -5.95 -18.64
C GLU A 282 42.34 -6.32 -17.52
N ASP A 283 42.28 -7.58 -17.11
CA ASP A 283 43.20 -8.23 -16.17
C ASP A 283 43.79 -9.47 -16.86
N ASP A 284 44.79 -10.11 -16.25
CA ASP A 284 45.56 -11.21 -16.85
C ASP A 284 44.68 -12.37 -17.38
N ASP A 285 43.52 -12.60 -16.76
CA ASP A 285 42.59 -13.69 -17.11
C ASP A 285 41.23 -13.24 -17.69
N TYR A 286 40.85 -11.96 -17.56
CA TYR A 286 39.47 -11.52 -17.86
C TYR A 286 39.35 -10.08 -18.39
N ILE A 287 38.40 -9.89 -19.33
CA ILE A 287 37.93 -8.58 -19.78
C ILE A 287 36.55 -8.29 -19.17
N TYR A 288 36.46 -7.24 -18.34
CA TYR A 288 35.24 -6.77 -17.71
C TYR A 288 34.65 -5.57 -18.44
N TYR A 289 33.39 -5.66 -18.85
CA TYR A 289 32.60 -4.53 -19.35
C TYR A 289 31.72 -3.98 -18.23
N VAL A 290 32.04 -2.79 -17.71
CA VAL A 290 31.31 -2.19 -16.59
C VAL A 290 30.61 -0.90 -17.05
N LYS A 291 29.31 -0.80 -16.78
CA LYS A 291 28.54 0.44 -16.96
C LYS A 291 28.52 1.23 -15.65
N ALA A 292 29.20 2.36 -15.61
CA ALA A 292 29.24 3.24 -14.44
C ALA A 292 28.20 4.37 -14.59
N ILE A 293 27.24 4.42 -13.67
CA ILE A 293 26.23 5.49 -13.62
C ILE A 293 26.53 6.37 -12.39
N PRO A 294 27.03 7.60 -12.56
CA PRO A 294 27.41 8.44 -11.44
C PRO A 294 26.18 8.86 -10.63
N LYS A 295 26.33 8.82 -9.31
CA LYS A 295 25.36 9.39 -8.37
C LYS A 295 25.41 10.91 -8.47
N ILE A 296 24.25 11.54 -8.39
CA ILE A 296 24.15 13.00 -8.25
C ILE A 296 24.70 13.38 -6.88
N LYS A 297 25.86 14.04 -6.84
CA LYS A 297 26.41 14.66 -5.64
C LYS A 297 26.42 16.16 -5.88
N ILE A 298 25.47 16.87 -5.27
CA ILE A 298 25.53 18.33 -5.29
C ILE A 298 26.51 18.72 -4.19
N GLY A 299 27.72 19.10 -4.60
CA GLY A 299 28.68 19.67 -3.66
C GLY A 299 28.05 20.90 -3.02
N LYS A 300 27.93 20.90 -1.68
CA LYS A 300 27.64 22.14 -0.95
C LYS A 300 28.60 23.21 -1.47
N GLN A 301 28.08 24.32 -2.00
CA GLN A 301 28.90 25.48 -2.28
C GLN A 301 29.50 25.95 -0.94
N VAL A 302 30.71 25.48 -0.63
CA VAL A 302 31.49 26.03 0.46
C VAL A 302 31.85 27.43 -0.01
N LYS A 303 31.20 28.46 0.56
CA LYS A 303 31.60 29.85 0.38
C LYS A 303 33.06 29.95 0.82
N LYS A 304 34.01 29.88 -0.13
CA LYS A 304 35.41 30.20 0.12
C LYS A 304 35.47 31.71 0.36
N ILE A 305 35.37 32.11 1.63
CA ILE A 305 35.67 33.48 2.04
C ILE A 305 37.17 33.67 1.87
N LYS A 306 37.60 34.21 0.73
CA LYS A 306 38.97 34.71 0.57
C LYS A 306 39.06 36.03 1.36
N ARG A 307 39.67 35.99 2.55
CA ARG A 307 40.11 37.24 3.21
C ARG A 307 41.35 37.73 2.47
N ILE A 308 41.22 38.87 1.79
CA ILE A 308 42.35 39.60 1.23
C ILE A 308 42.80 40.55 2.34
N ASN A 309 43.91 40.25 3.01
CA ASN A 309 44.55 41.20 3.91
C ASN A 309 45.35 42.19 3.07
N THR A 310 44.90 43.43 3.00
CA THR A 310 45.66 44.52 2.39
C THR A 310 46.82 44.89 3.32
N VAL A 311 48.05 44.55 2.94
CA VAL A 311 49.25 45.02 3.63
C VAL A 311 49.40 46.51 3.34
N LYS A 312 49.25 47.37 4.36
CA LYS A 312 49.61 48.79 4.27
C LYS A 312 51.13 48.91 4.36
N LYS A 313 51.72 49.60 3.38
CA LYS A 313 53.11 50.08 3.40
C LYS A 313 53.29 51.16 4.46
#